data_AF-A0A812TIX1-F1
#
_entry.id   AF-A0A812TIX1-F1
#
_cell.length_a   1.000
_cell.length_b   1.000
_cell.length_c   1.000
_cell.angle_alpha   90.00
_cell.angle_beta   90.00
_cell.angle_gamma   90.00
#
_symmetry.space_group_name_H-M   'P 1'
#
loop_
_entity.id
_entity.type
_entity.pdbx_description
1 polymer ?
#
loop_
_entity_poly.entity_id
_entity_poly.type
_entity_poly.pdbx_seq_one_letter_code
_entity_poly.pdbx_strand_id
1 'polypeptide(L)'
;MPVALTQHVDRSQKSLLKGRTGYVHSWDWKDNPAPAKLFFAPAINPSSSPASPHATRYVKFEGAQWTLDGTTEPGLYPILPVKRTWKLDKNRKPSVLKVHRKQIPLVPAFAITAHASQGKTLPLGRTARRNHRPTGKSKGPDLLRKLRGEHIDWDAFREARWPKARCQGCLELKSLDLFAHAQWEKIRANLEATCLACQRKNKDGKRPRKRSFNAQTAALKSIECSSCKVTKIEEAFPRAQLAQKDAEKKRQCSACRRALSELTCTVCRTRKPAGEFAPSMCTMPDNALACLACQQQKKGKHNFYRTGWFYCKGCQQSFPEAAAGTATWQNCLNCSMRSTRQPGWQTCINRKCKKRFQGTQRGLCPDCAHRARPQMRWKKKQQ
;
A
#
# COMPACT_ATOMS: atom_id res chain seq x y z
N MET A 1 6.30 29.12 7.78
CA MET A 1 6.18 27.80 7.09
C MET A 1 7.56 27.15 6.95
N PRO A 2 7.74 25.86 7.33
CA PRO A 2 9.03 25.17 7.19
C PRO A 2 9.34 24.85 5.73
N VAL A 3 10.52 25.25 5.28
CA VAL A 3 11.03 25.08 3.92
C VAL A 3 12.43 24.47 3.94
N ALA A 4 12.86 23.96 2.80
CA ALA A 4 14.21 23.48 2.62
C ALA A 4 14.80 23.94 1.30
N LEU A 5 16.11 24.19 1.32
CA LEU A 5 16.85 24.61 0.14
C LEU A 5 16.94 23.45 -0.87
N THR A 6 16.59 23.68 -2.13
CA THR A 6 16.70 22.65 -3.19
C THR A 6 18.10 22.57 -3.80
N GLN A 7 18.96 23.53 -3.49
CA GLN A 7 20.33 23.66 -3.99
C GLN A 7 21.20 24.39 -2.97
N HIS A 8 22.51 24.40 -3.20
CA HIS A 8 23.44 25.26 -2.45
C HIS A 8 23.14 26.73 -2.79
N VAL A 9 22.87 27.54 -1.77
CA VAL A 9 22.59 28.98 -1.92
C VAL A 9 23.81 29.79 -1.52
N ASP A 10 24.43 29.47 -0.39
CA ASP A 10 25.65 30.11 0.09
C ASP A 10 26.59 29.05 0.69
N ARG A 11 27.81 28.96 0.18
CA ARG A 11 28.84 28.02 0.65
C ARG A 11 29.91 28.68 1.53
N SER A 12 29.75 29.96 1.85
CA SER A 12 30.61 30.67 2.80
C SER A 12 30.43 30.13 4.23
N GLN A 13 30.95 30.85 5.21
CA GLN A 13 30.76 30.60 6.64
C GLN A 13 29.27 30.40 7.03
N LYS A 14 28.32 30.93 6.25
CA LYS A 14 26.88 30.77 6.49
C LYS A 14 26.37 29.34 6.20
N SER A 15 27.06 28.56 5.36
CA SER A 15 26.77 27.14 5.04
C SER A 15 25.31 26.85 4.68
N LEU A 16 24.70 27.66 3.82
CA LEU A 16 23.33 27.48 3.31
C LEU A 16 23.30 26.45 2.17
N LEU A 17 23.51 25.19 2.56
CA LEU A 17 23.63 24.07 1.63
C LEU A 17 22.29 23.45 1.24
N LYS A 18 22.30 22.66 0.17
CA LYS A 18 21.13 21.92 -0.30
C LYS A 18 20.57 21.06 0.83
N GLY A 19 19.26 21.17 1.04
CA GLY A 19 18.52 20.46 2.06
C GLY A 19 18.50 21.17 3.40
N ARG A 20 19.28 22.23 3.65
CA ARG A 20 19.18 22.98 4.91
C ARG A 20 17.75 23.49 5.08
N THR A 21 17.19 23.26 6.26
CA THR A 21 15.83 23.63 6.61
C THR A 21 15.82 25.00 7.26
N GLY A 22 14.79 25.79 6.96
CA GLY A 22 14.53 27.07 7.58
C GLY A 22 13.03 27.34 7.60
N TYR A 23 12.66 28.49 8.13
CA TYR A 23 11.28 28.96 8.17
C TYR A 23 11.16 30.18 7.29
N VAL A 24 10.16 30.18 6.41
CA VAL A 24 9.73 31.40 5.74
C VAL A 24 9.34 32.42 6.82
N HIS A 25 10.05 33.55 6.83
CA HIS A 25 9.84 34.66 7.75
C HIS A 25 8.87 35.68 7.16
N SER A 26 9.23 36.24 5.99
CA SER A 26 8.40 37.23 5.29
C SER A 26 8.49 37.07 3.78
N TRP A 27 7.41 37.45 3.12
CA TRP A 27 7.25 37.44 1.67
C TRP A 27 6.99 38.87 1.21
N ASP A 28 7.99 39.50 0.62
CA ASP A 28 7.75 40.79 -0.03
C ASP A 28 7.13 40.53 -1.41
N TRP A 29 5.87 40.94 -1.54
CA TRP A 29 5.18 41.15 -2.80
C TRP A 29 4.81 42.63 -2.80
N LYS A 30 5.51 43.45 -3.59
CA LYS A 30 5.23 44.89 -3.61
C LYS A 30 4.00 45.18 -4.46
N ASP A 31 2.84 45.18 -3.80
CA ASP A 31 1.80 46.20 -4.01
C ASP A 31 1.77 47.19 -2.83
N ASN A 32 2.85 47.28 -2.03
CA ASN A 32 2.96 48.19 -0.89
C ASN A 32 4.31 48.93 -0.97
N PRO A 33 4.36 50.28 -0.84
CA PRO A 33 5.57 51.05 -1.08
C PRO A 33 6.66 50.75 -0.04
N ALA A 34 7.88 51.14 -0.39
CA ALA A 34 9.14 50.69 0.20
C ALA A 34 9.28 50.81 1.72
N PRO A 35 10.20 50.00 2.29
CA PRO A 35 11.26 50.60 3.07
C PRO A 35 12.60 50.45 2.35
N ALA A 36 13.55 51.27 2.79
CA ALA A 36 14.69 51.75 2.06
C ALA A 36 15.68 50.68 1.56
N LYS A 37 16.37 51.06 0.48
CA LYS A 37 17.53 50.45 -0.17
C LYS A 37 18.40 49.59 0.77
N LEU A 38 18.28 48.26 0.64
CA LEU A 38 19.35 47.32 1.00
C LEU A 38 20.26 47.15 -0.23
N PHE A 39 21.32 47.94 -0.31
CA PHE A 39 22.46 47.61 -1.15
C PHE A 39 23.25 46.50 -0.45
N PHE A 40 23.59 45.42 -1.17
CA PHE A 40 24.91 44.77 -1.17
C PHE A 40 24.85 43.44 -1.95
N ALA A 41 25.69 43.36 -2.97
CA ALA A 41 26.08 42.13 -3.67
C ALA A 41 27.62 42.13 -3.74
N PRO A 42 28.29 40.98 -3.58
CA PRO A 42 29.56 40.76 -4.23
C PRO A 42 29.39 39.78 -5.40
N ALA A 43 29.72 40.29 -6.59
CA ALA A 43 30.12 39.58 -7.80
C ALA A 43 29.23 38.44 -8.34
N ILE A 44 28.21 38.79 -9.12
CA ILE A 44 27.80 38.00 -10.29
C ILE A 44 27.62 38.97 -11.47
N ASN A 45 28.56 38.91 -12.42
CA ASN A 45 28.61 39.51 -13.77
C ASN A 45 27.64 40.68 -14.11
N PRO A 46 28.15 41.90 -14.36
CA PRO A 46 27.36 43.04 -14.80
C PRO A 46 27.21 43.05 -16.32
N SER A 47 26.13 42.47 -16.84
CA SER A 47 25.64 42.82 -18.18
C SER A 47 24.14 42.51 -18.32
N SER A 48 23.31 43.40 -17.80
CA SER A 48 22.04 43.81 -18.42
C SER A 48 21.34 44.86 -17.56
N SER A 49 20.90 45.92 -18.24
CA SER A 49 20.23 47.12 -17.76
C SER A 49 18.97 46.89 -16.88
N PRO A 50 18.44 47.96 -16.22
CA PRO A 50 17.59 47.88 -15.05
C PRO A 50 16.11 47.70 -15.43
N ALA A 51 15.64 46.46 -15.51
CA ALA A 51 14.21 46.20 -15.65
C ALA A 51 13.85 44.74 -15.28
N SER A 52 13.73 44.40 -13.99
CA SER A 52 12.74 43.40 -13.56
C SER A 52 12.65 43.19 -12.04
N PRO A 53 11.43 42.99 -11.51
CA PRO A 53 11.15 42.89 -10.08
C PRO A 53 11.45 41.47 -9.58
N HIS A 54 12.41 41.33 -8.66
CA HIS A 54 12.71 40.04 -8.05
C HIS A 54 11.92 39.88 -6.75
N ALA A 55 10.90 39.01 -6.77
CA ALA A 55 10.22 38.56 -5.56
C ALA A 55 11.24 37.94 -4.60
N THR A 56 11.61 38.70 -3.56
CA THR A 56 12.56 38.27 -2.54
C THR A 56 11.81 37.57 -1.42
N ARG A 57 12.39 36.49 -0.89
CA ARG A 57 11.80 35.68 0.17
C ARG A 57 12.79 35.55 1.31
N TYR A 58 12.46 36.07 2.48
CA TYR A 58 13.33 35.94 3.64
C TYR A 58 13.06 34.61 4.35
N VAL A 59 14.12 33.84 4.54
CA VAL A 59 14.10 32.56 5.25
C VAL A 59 15.00 32.65 6.47
N LYS A 60 14.43 32.34 7.64
CA LYS A 60 15.14 32.27 8.92
C LYS A 60 15.68 30.85 9.14
N PHE A 61 16.96 30.75 9.45
CA PHE A 61 17.64 29.49 9.75
C PHE A 61 17.95 29.42 11.25
N GLU A 62 17.29 28.52 11.96
CA GLU A 62 17.51 28.32 13.40
C GLU A 62 18.94 27.89 13.70
N GLY A 63 19.50 28.40 14.81
CA GLY A 63 20.87 28.12 15.25
C GLY A 63 21.98 28.82 14.46
N ALA A 64 21.63 29.71 13.53
CA ALA A 64 22.61 30.57 12.87
C ALA A 64 22.99 31.75 13.78
N GLN A 65 24.30 31.98 13.96
CA GLN A 65 24.84 33.09 14.76
C GLN A 65 25.17 34.33 13.92
N TRP A 66 25.12 34.21 12.59
CA TRP A 66 25.36 35.33 11.69
C TRP A 66 24.11 36.18 11.54
N THR A 67 24.30 37.50 11.45
CA THR A 67 23.30 38.49 11.04
C THR A 67 23.68 39.02 9.66
N LEU A 68 22.71 39.47 8.88
CA LEU A 68 22.99 40.22 7.66
C LEU A 68 22.98 41.70 7.98
N ASP A 69 23.85 42.47 7.31
CA ASP A 69 23.88 43.93 7.44
C ASP A 69 22.50 44.52 7.10
N GLY A 70 21.96 45.32 8.02
CA GLY A 70 20.60 45.87 7.91
C GLY A 70 19.49 44.97 8.47
N THR A 71 19.80 43.83 9.07
CA THR A 71 18.83 42.98 9.80
C THR A 71 19.19 42.91 11.29
N THR A 72 18.20 43.10 12.16
CA THR A 72 18.35 42.93 13.62
C THR A 72 18.26 41.46 14.05
N GLU A 73 17.69 40.60 13.20
CA GLU A 73 17.49 39.18 13.52
C GLU A 73 18.61 38.27 12.99
N PRO A 74 19.21 37.42 13.84
CA PRO A 74 20.18 36.42 13.39
C PRO A 74 19.53 35.32 12.55
N GLY A 75 20.28 34.84 11.56
CA GLY A 75 19.89 33.72 10.71
C GLY A 75 18.90 34.06 9.60
N LEU A 76 18.59 35.33 9.35
CA LEU A 76 17.67 35.75 8.28
C LEU A 76 18.41 35.89 6.94
N TYR A 77 17.95 35.21 5.88
CA TYR A 77 18.61 35.27 4.56
C TYR A 77 17.63 35.47 3.39
N PRO A 78 17.93 36.38 2.43
CA PRO A 78 17.12 36.58 1.24
C PRO A 78 17.36 35.47 0.20
N ILE A 79 16.29 34.78 -0.18
CA ILE A 79 16.30 33.76 -1.21
C ILE A 79 15.72 34.32 -2.51
N LEU A 80 16.56 34.31 -3.55
CA LEU A 80 16.23 34.85 -4.86
C LEU A 80 15.82 33.74 -5.86
N PRO A 81 14.91 34.03 -6.82
CA PRO A 81 14.62 33.11 -7.92
C PRO A 81 15.86 32.84 -8.78
N VAL A 82 16.13 31.57 -9.08
CA VAL A 82 17.24 31.14 -9.93
C VAL A 82 16.72 30.68 -11.28
N LYS A 83 17.37 31.15 -12.35
CA LYS A 83 17.15 30.69 -13.72
C LYS A 83 18.13 29.54 -14.04
N ARG A 84 17.64 28.45 -14.61
CA ARG A 84 18.47 27.35 -15.12
C ARG A 84 17.97 26.89 -16.48
N THR A 85 18.92 26.43 -17.28
CA THR A 85 18.68 25.89 -18.63
C THR A 85 19.23 24.47 -18.69
N TRP A 86 18.41 23.51 -19.11
CA TRP A 86 18.82 22.13 -19.38
C TRP A 86 18.72 21.84 -20.87
N LYS A 87 19.73 21.16 -21.43
CA LYS A 87 19.68 20.64 -22.81
C LYS A 87 19.18 19.21 -22.76
N LEU A 88 18.06 18.91 -23.43
CA LEU A 88 17.46 17.55 -23.43
C LEU A 88 18.22 16.60 -24.34
N ASP A 89 18.80 17.13 -25.41
CA ASP A 89 19.55 16.41 -26.44
C ASP A 89 21.06 16.58 -26.25
N LYS A 90 21.55 16.30 -25.03
CA LYS A 90 22.98 16.44 -24.68
C LYS A 90 23.93 15.65 -25.59
N ASN A 91 23.42 14.59 -26.23
CA ASN A 91 24.21 13.69 -27.09
C ASN A 91 24.17 14.07 -28.58
N ARG A 92 23.40 15.08 -28.98
CA ARG A 92 23.37 15.60 -30.35
C ARG A 92 24.26 16.85 -30.45
N LYS A 93 25.11 16.93 -31.47
CA LYS A 93 25.87 18.14 -31.81
C LYS A 93 25.32 18.72 -33.12
N PRO A 94 24.72 19.93 -33.12
CA PRO A 94 24.43 20.81 -31.99
C PRO A 94 23.17 20.39 -31.20
N SER A 95 23.12 20.78 -29.92
CA SER A 95 21.92 20.62 -29.07
C SER A 95 20.86 21.66 -29.46
N VAL A 96 19.72 21.20 -29.94
CA VAL A 96 18.58 22.01 -30.39
C VAL A 96 17.57 22.22 -29.27
N LEU A 97 17.34 21.22 -28.41
CA LEU A 97 16.26 21.25 -27.42
C LEU A 97 16.73 21.75 -26.05
N LYS A 98 16.23 22.91 -25.64
CA LYS A 98 16.54 23.56 -24.34
C LYS A 98 15.27 23.77 -23.52
N VAL A 99 15.35 23.47 -22.22
CA VAL A 99 14.32 23.78 -21.23
C VAL A 99 14.83 24.89 -20.33
N HIS A 100 14.10 26.00 -20.25
CA HIS A 100 14.38 27.10 -19.34
C HIS A 100 13.44 27.06 -18.15
N ARG A 101 13.95 27.19 -16.92
CA ARG A 101 13.13 27.28 -15.70
C ARG A 101 13.64 28.40 -14.80
N LYS A 102 12.73 29.28 -14.39
CA LYS A 102 12.91 30.24 -13.30
C LYS A 102 12.18 29.68 -12.08
N GLN A 103 12.89 29.41 -10.98
CA GLN A 103 12.28 28.88 -9.76
C GLN A 103 12.95 29.44 -8.51
N ILE A 104 12.19 29.58 -7.44
CA ILE A 104 12.75 29.85 -6.11
C ILE A 104 13.37 28.54 -5.61
N PRO A 105 14.61 28.54 -5.08
CA PRO A 105 15.29 27.33 -4.62
C PRO A 105 14.77 26.82 -3.27
N LEU A 106 13.44 26.81 -3.09
CA LEU A 106 12.75 26.37 -1.89
C LEU A 106 11.72 25.30 -2.26
N VAL A 107 11.59 24.32 -1.37
CA VAL A 107 10.46 23.40 -1.32
C VAL A 107 9.93 23.36 0.10
N PRO A 108 8.64 23.01 0.32
CA PRO A 108 8.18 22.67 1.66
C PRO A 108 9.09 21.60 2.26
N ALA A 109 9.46 21.72 3.54
CA ALA A 109 10.44 20.84 4.16
C ALA A 109 10.03 19.34 4.12
N PHE A 110 8.73 19.06 4.07
CA PHE A 110 8.19 17.70 3.92
C PHE A 110 8.33 17.13 2.50
N ALA A 111 8.60 17.96 1.49
CA ALA A 111 8.73 17.56 0.09
C ALA A 111 10.17 17.22 -0.32
N ILE A 112 11.13 17.27 0.62
CA ILE A 112 12.52 16.86 0.35
C ILE A 112 12.57 15.36 0.04
N THR A 113 13.12 15.00 -1.11
CA THR A 113 13.31 13.60 -1.48
C THR A 113 14.49 12.97 -0.73
N ALA A 114 14.50 11.63 -0.60
CA ALA A 114 15.61 10.89 0.01
C ALA A 114 16.97 11.23 -0.66
N HIS A 115 16.98 11.38 -1.98
CA HIS A 115 18.17 11.79 -2.73
C HIS A 115 18.64 13.22 -2.35
N ALA A 116 17.73 14.14 -2.03
CA ALA A 116 18.08 15.48 -1.57
C ALA A 116 18.51 15.53 -0.10
N SER A 117 18.37 14.42 0.65
CA SER A 117 18.76 14.28 2.05
C SER A 117 20.07 13.51 2.24
N GLN A 118 20.69 13.04 1.15
CA GLN A 118 21.94 12.29 1.19
C GLN A 118 23.09 13.21 1.66
N GLY A 119 23.84 12.78 2.68
CA GLY A 119 24.93 13.55 3.29
C GLY A 119 24.54 14.39 4.52
N LYS A 120 23.29 14.34 4.98
CA LYS A 120 22.88 15.01 6.23
C LYS A 120 23.17 14.14 7.46
N THR A 121 23.94 14.68 8.41
CA THR A 121 24.00 14.21 9.79
C THR A 121 22.76 14.73 10.52
N LEU A 122 21.79 13.84 10.79
CA LEU A 122 20.66 14.15 11.67
C LEU A 122 21.11 13.88 13.11
N PRO A 123 20.78 14.74 14.09
CA PRO A 123 21.08 14.48 15.49
C PRO A 123 20.44 13.16 15.94
N LEU A 124 21.18 12.41 16.77
CA LEU A 124 20.76 11.14 17.38
C LEU A 124 19.44 11.36 18.11
N GLY A 125 18.35 10.85 17.54
CA GLY A 125 17.00 10.99 18.11
C GLY A 125 15.89 11.05 17.06
N ARG A 126 16.16 11.50 15.83
CA ARG A 126 15.21 11.38 14.70
C ARG A 126 15.62 10.26 13.78
N THR A 127 15.26 9.03 14.15
CA THR A 127 15.26 7.92 13.19
C THR A 127 14.27 8.23 12.08
N ALA A 128 14.77 8.65 10.92
CA ALA A 128 14.00 8.63 9.68
C ALA A 128 13.74 7.17 9.32
N ARG A 129 12.69 6.58 9.94
CA ARG A 129 12.18 5.29 9.51
C ARG A 129 11.82 5.41 8.03
N ARG A 130 12.51 4.61 7.22
CA ARG A 130 12.21 4.34 5.81
C ARG A 130 10.75 3.91 5.66
N ASN A 131 9.85 4.86 5.43
CA ASN A 131 8.49 4.58 4.98
C ASN A 131 8.41 5.00 3.50
N HIS A 132 8.66 4.07 2.60
CA HIS A 132 7.62 3.24 1.98
C HIS A 132 6.64 4.12 1.18
N ARG A 133 6.91 4.23 -0.12
CA ARG A 133 6.10 4.94 -1.11
C ARG A 133 4.87 4.08 -1.44
N PRO A 134 3.63 4.52 -1.16
CA PRO A 134 2.45 3.88 -1.70
C PRO A 134 1.98 4.68 -2.91
N THR A 135 2.25 4.18 -4.10
CA THR A 135 1.47 4.53 -5.29
C THR A 135 0.15 3.75 -5.23
N GLY A 136 -0.97 4.45 -5.14
CA GLY A 136 -2.30 3.83 -5.14
C GLY A 136 -3.30 4.63 -4.31
N LYS A 137 -4.41 4.98 -4.94
CA LYS A 137 -5.48 5.93 -4.58
C LYS A 137 -6.02 5.84 -3.13
N SER A 138 -6.61 6.97 -2.71
CA SER A 138 -7.34 7.31 -1.46
C SER A 138 -6.57 7.27 -0.13
N LYS A 139 -5.75 8.30 0.11
CA LYS A 139 -5.25 8.67 1.46
C LYS A 139 -5.47 10.15 1.77
N GLY A 140 -6.62 10.70 1.40
CA GLY A 140 -6.94 12.11 1.65
C GLY A 140 -6.95 12.46 3.16
N PRO A 141 -7.79 11.80 3.98
CA PRO A 141 -8.03 12.26 5.36
C PRO A 141 -6.88 11.98 6.33
N ASP A 142 -6.33 10.76 6.34
CA ASP A 142 -5.30 10.38 7.33
C ASP A 142 -3.95 11.05 7.05
N LEU A 143 -3.63 11.32 5.78
CA LEU A 143 -2.43 12.06 5.43
C LEU A 143 -2.57 13.53 5.85
N LEU A 144 -3.78 14.11 5.74
CA LEU A 144 -4.08 15.45 6.22
C LEU A 144 -3.96 15.56 7.74
N ARG A 145 -4.43 14.57 8.51
CA ARG A 145 -4.23 14.53 9.98
C ARG A 145 -2.76 14.54 10.36
N LYS A 146 -1.93 13.77 9.63
CA LYS A 146 -0.46 13.79 9.81
C LYS A 146 0.15 15.15 9.52
N LEU A 147 -0.33 15.82 8.47
CA LEU A 147 0.14 17.15 8.07
C LEU A 147 -0.32 18.24 9.04
N ARG A 148 -1.40 18.01 9.79
CA ARG A 148 -1.90 18.87 10.88
C ARG A 148 -1.20 18.62 12.23
N GLY A 149 -0.28 17.66 12.32
CA GLY A 149 0.43 17.34 13.55
C GLY A 149 -0.34 16.45 14.54
N GLU A 150 -1.47 15.89 14.12
CA GLU A 150 -2.23 14.95 14.96
C GLU A 150 -1.48 13.62 15.09
N HIS A 151 -1.44 13.08 16.32
CA HIS A 151 -0.85 11.78 16.60
C HIS A 151 -1.64 10.68 15.89
N ILE A 152 -1.01 10.05 14.89
CA ILE A 152 -1.57 8.86 14.23
C ILE A 152 -0.95 7.64 14.89
N ASP A 153 -1.80 6.85 15.56
CA ASP A 153 -1.42 5.52 16.01
C ASP A 153 -1.26 4.59 14.79
N TRP A 154 -0.03 4.47 14.33
CA TRP A 154 0.33 3.60 13.22
C TRP A 154 0.16 2.11 13.54
N ASP A 155 0.13 1.74 14.81
CA ASP A 155 -0.09 0.36 15.23
C ASP A 155 -1.56 0.02 15.14
N ALA A 156 -2.45 0.82 15.72
CA ALA A 156 -3.90 0.68 15.53
C ALA A 156 -4.29 0.70 14.04
N PHE A 157 -3.68 1.60 13.27
CA PHE A 157 -3.91 1.70 11.82
C PHE A 157 -3.44 0.46 11.06
N ARG A 158 -2.32 -0.17 11.46
CA ARG A 158 -1.90 -1.44 10.88
C ARG A 158 -2.83 -2.56 11.32
N GLU A 159 -3.10 -2.69 12.61
CA GLU A 159 -3.95 -3.74 13.14
C GLU A 159 -5.35 -3.78 12.52
N ALA A 160 -5.97 -2.62 12.27
CA ALA A 160 -7.29 -2.53 11.65
C ALA A 160 -7.35 -3.13 10.22
N ARG A 161 -6.21 -3.11 9.51
CA ARG A 161 -6.11 -3.63 8.14
C ARG A 161 -5.74 -5.09 8.05
N TRP A 162 -5.11 -5.61 9.10
CA TRP A 162 -4.60 -6.96 9.14
C TRP A 162 -5.66 -7.90 9.71
N PRO A 163 -6.03 -8.94 8.96
CA PRO A 163 -7.09 -9.82 9.43
C PRO A 163 -6.58 -10.69 10.57
N LYS A 164 -7.42 -10.80 11.59
CA LYS A 164 -7.24 -11.67 12.75
C LYS A 164 -8.32 -12.75 12.75
N ALA A 165 -8.04 -13.90 13.32
CA ALA A 165 -8.98 -15.01 13.43
C ALA A 165 -8.75 -15.81 14.72
N ARG A 166 -9.84 -16.33 15.28
CA ARG A 166 -9.80 -17.16 16.49
C ARG A 166 -9.26 -18.55 16.14
N CYS A 167 -8.27 -19.02 16.89
CA CYS A 167 -7.76 -20.38 16.78
C CYS A 167 -8.72 -21.37 17.46
N GLN A 168 -9.01 -22.51 16.84
CA GLN A 168 -9.84 -23.55 17.47
C GLN A 168 -9.15 -24.24 18.66
N GLY A 169 -7.83 -24.42 18.61
CA GLY A 169 -7.10 -25.17 19.64
C GLY A 169 -6.82 -24.38 20.92
N CYS A 170 -6.44 -23.09 20.80
CA CYS A 170 -6.15 -22.25 21.96
C CYS A 170 -7.18 -21.15 22.20
N LEU A 171 -8.21 -21.03 21.36
CA LEU A 171 -9.28 -20.02 21.45
C LEU A 171 -8.83 -18.55 21.40
N GLU A 172 -7.54 -18.28 21.25
CA GLU A 172 -6.98 -16.94 21.14
C GLU A 172 -7.19 -16.35 19.75
N LEU A 173 -7.38 -15.02 19.70
CA LEU A 173 -7.42 -14.26 18.47
C LEU A 173 -5.99 -14.05 17.95
N LYS A 174 -5.65 -14.65 16.80
CA LYS A 174 -4.31 -14.61 16.22
C LYS A 174 -4.31 -13.90 14.87
N SER A 175 -3.19 -13.29 14.53
CA SER A 175 -2.95 -12.64 13.23
C SER A 175 -2.73 -13.65 12.10
N LEU A 176 -2.96 -13.19 10.86
CA LEU A 176 -2.73 -13.89 9.60
C LEU A 176 -1.46 -14.76 9.54
N ASP A 177 -0.35 -14.23 10.03
CA ASP A 177 0.99 -14.80 9.92
C ASP A 177 1.25 -15.97 10.89
N LEU A 178 0.39 -16.13 11.90
CA LEU A 178 0.41 -17.23 12.85
C LEU A 178 -0.39 -18.45 12.38
N PHE A 179 -0.93 -18.42 11.16
CA PHE A 179 -1.60 -19.55 10.53
C PHE A 179 -0.82 -20.05 9.31
N ALA A 180 -0.82 -21.37 9.11
CA ALA A 180 -0.41 -21.96 7.85
C ALA A 180 -1.36 -21.51 6.73
N HIS A 181 -0.87 -21.46 5.48
CA HIS A 181 -1.69 -21.04 4.34
C HIS A 181 -3.01 -21.83 4.24
N ALA A 182 -2.95 -23.16 4.36
CA ALA A 182 -4.15 -24.02 4.32
C ALA A 182 -5.15 -23.74 5.46
N GLN A 183 -4.67 -23.34 6.63
CA GLN A 183 -5.52 -23.02 7.78
C GLN A 183 -6.18 -21.65 7.60
N TRP A 184 -5.44 -20.67 7.09
CA TRP A 184 -6.03 -19.38 6.76
C TRP A 184 -7.10 -19.48 5.67
N GLU A 185 -6.89 -20.40 4.73
CA GLU A 185 -7.88 -20.72 3.72
C GLU A 185 -9.18 -21.27 4.30
N LYS A 186 -9.12 -22.08 5.37
CA LYS A 186 -10.32 -22.51 6.13
C LYS A 186 -11.03 -21.31 6.76
N ILE A 187 -10.27 -20.41 7.39
CA ILE A 187 -10.82 -19.17 7.98
C ILE A 187 -11.56 -18.33 6.95
N ARG A 188 -11.01 -18.15 5.74
CA ARG A 188 -11.67 -17.40 4.65
C ARG A 188 -12.96 -18.05 4.15
N ALA A 189 -13.09 -19.37 4.31
CA ALA A 189 -14.33 -20.12 4.06
C ALA A 189 -15.22 -20.24 5.31
N ASN A 190 -14.88 -19.50 6.38
CA ASN A 190 -15.56 -19.53 7.68
C ASN A 190 -15.63 -20.93 8.32
N LEU A 191 -14.60 -21.73 8.06
CA LEU A 191 -14.37 -23.00 8.73
C LEU A 191 -13.36 -22.84 9.86
N GLU A 192 -13.41 -23.76 10.81
CA GLU A 192 -12.50 -23.80 11.94
C GLU A 192 -11.05 -24.05 11.50
N ALA A 193 -10.12 -23.43 12.21
CA ALA A 193 -8.71 -23.48 11.87
C ALA A 193 -7.82 -23.42 13.11
N THR A 194 -6.65 -24.04 13.00
CA THR A 194 -5.66 -24.10 14.07
C THR A 194 -4.42 -23.29 13.74
N CYS A 195 -3.88 -22.57 14.73
CA CYS A 195 -2.67 -21.78 14.59
C CYS A 195 -1.42 -22.67 14.51
N LEU A 196 -0.31 -22.13 14.01
CA LEU A 196 0.96 -22.85 13.86
C LEU A 196 1.46 -23.43 15.18
N ALA A 197 1.23 -22.75 16.31
CA ALA A 197 1.62 -23.25 17.63
C ALA A 197 0.82 -24.51 18.02
N CYS A 198 -0.51 -24.47 17.87
CA CYS A 198 -1.36 -25.63 18.14
C CYS A 198 -1.06 -26.78 17.18
N GLN A 199 -0.84 -26.48 15.89
CA GLN A 199 -0.46 -27.50 14.91
C GLN A 199 0.88 -28.17 15.21
N ARG A 200 1.81 -27.49 15.86
CA ARG A 200 3.09 -28.09 16.28
C ARG A 200 2.95 -29.00 17.50
N LYS A 201 1.91 -28.81 18.32
CA LYS A 201 1.61 -29.67 19.46
C LYS A 201 1.02 -31.01 19.01
N ASN A 202 0.26 -31.02 17.91
CA ASN A 202 -0.21 -32.27 17.30
C ASN A 202 0.96 -33.00 16.64
N LYS A 203 1.27 -34.21 17.12
CA LYS A 203 2.43 -35.04 16.75
C LYS A 203 2.39 -35.61 15.33
N ASP A 204 1.53 -35.12 14.45
CA ASP A 204 1.32 -35.62 13.08
C ASP A 204 2.44 -35.19 12.11
N GLY A 205 3.67 -35.63 12.40
CA GLY A 205 4.77 -35.92 11.46
C GLY A 205 5.33 -34.80 10.58
N LYS A 206 4.67 -33.66 10.38
CA LYS A 206 5.12 -32.59 9.49
C LYS A 206 4.96 -31.22 10.14
N ARG A 207 6.11 -30.61 10.48
CA ARG A 207 6.14 -29.23 10.98
C ARG A 207 5.42 -28.31 9.99
N PRO A 208 4.34 -27.60 10.42
CA PRO A 208 3.60 -26.74 9.53
C PRO A 208 4.49 -25.58 9.09
N ARG A 209 4.54 -25.34 7.78
CA ARG A 209 5.36 -24.26 7.21
C ARG A 209 4.65 -22.93 7.40
N LYS A 210 5.38 -21.95 7.94
CA LYS A 210 4.91 -20.55 7.98
C LYS A 210 4.66 -20.09 6.55
N ARG A 211 3.54 -19.38 6.34
CA ARG A 211 3.25 -18.76 5.05
C ARG A 211 4.34 -17.75 4.70
N SER A 212 4.82 -17.81 3.47
CA SER A 212 5.64 -16.74 2.89
C SER A 212 4.69 -15.61 2.51
N PHE A 213 4.68 -14.53 3.28
CA PHE A 213 3.81 -13.39 3.02
C PHE A 213 4.64 -12.12 2.82
N ASN A 214 4.48 -11.47 1.67
CA ASN A 214 5.08 -10.16 1.43
C ASN A 214 4.07 -9.06 1.76
N ALA A 215 4.29 -8.37 2.87
CA ALA A 215 3.43 -7.29 3.34
C ALA A 215 3.31 -6.15 2.32
N GLN A 216 4.34 -5.88 1.52
CA GLN A 216 4.32 -4.83 0.51
C GLN A 216 3.39 -5.20 -0.65
N THR A 217 3.51 -6.43 -1.16
CA THR A 217 2.63 -6.93 -2.24
C THR A 217 1.18 -7.01 -1.79
N ALA A 218 0.93 -7.38 -0.53
CA ALA A 218 -0.43 -7.44 0.00
C ALA A 218 -1.02 -6.04 0.24
N ALA A 219 -0.21 -5.07 0.66
CA ALA A 219 -0.65 -3.68 0.80
C ALA A 219 -1.01 -3.04 -0.55
N LEU A 220 -0.38 -3.46 -1.65
CA LEU A 220 -0.75 -3.02 -3.00
C LEU A 220 -2.11 -3.56 -3.45
N LYS A 221 -2.54 -4.70 -2.90
CA LYS A 221 -3.86 -5.32 -3.14
C LYS A 221 -4.83 -5.01 -2.00
N SER A 222 -4.84 -3.76 -1.56
CA SER A 222 -5.76 -3.30 -0.53
C SER A 222 -7.11 -2.95 -1.12
N ILE A 223 -8.17 -3.27 -0.38
CA ILE A 223 -9.55 -3.29 -0.81
C ILE A 223 -10.40 -2.66 0.30
N GLU A 224 -11.28 -1.73 -0.04
CA GLU A 224 -12.23 -1.14 0.90
C GLU A 224 -13.41 -2.08 1.18
N CYS A 225 -13.75 -2.23 2.47
CA CYS A 225 -14.90 -2.99 2.92
C CYS A 225 -16.18 -2.14 2.84
N SER A 226 -17.23 -2.67 2.22
CA SER A 226 -18.52 -1.97 2.06
C SER A 226 -19.23 -1.68 3.40
N SER A 227 -19.02 -2.54 4.41
CA SER A 227 -19.64 -2.42 5.74
C SER A 227 -18.86 -1.50 6.67
N CYS A 228 -17.61 -1.82 7.01
CA CYS A 228 -16.84 -1.01 7.96
C CYS A 228 -16.06 0.17 7.34
N LYS A 229 -16.08 0.35 6.01
CA LYS A 229 -15.37 1.40 5.26
C LYS A 229 -13.85 1.44 5.45
N VAL A 230 -13.27 0.42 6.08
CA VAL A 230 -11.82 0.30 6.27
C VAL A 230 -11.20 -0.40 5.05
N THR A 231 -10.14 0.19 4.50
CA THR A 231 -9.29 -0.47 3.49
C THR A 231 -8.48 -1.58 4.14
N LYS A 232 -8.74 -2.84 3.78
CA LYS A 232 -8.03 -4.02 4.29
C LYS A 232 -7.29 -4.73 3.16
N ILE A 233 -6.32 -5.59 3.47
CA ILE A 233 -5.69 -6.43 2.44
C ILE A 233 -6.70 -7.44 1.86
N GLU A 234 -6.49 -7.89 0.62
CA GLU A 234 -7.33 -8.91 -0.05
C GLU A 234 -7.63 -10.15 0.82
N GLU A 235 -6.65 -10.60 1.63
CA GLU A 235 -6.77 -11.76 2.51
C GLU A 235 -7.77 -11.59 3.67
N ALA A 236 -8.21 -10.35 3.92
CA ALA A 236 -9.25 -10.05 4.91
C ALA A 236 -10.66 -10.30 4.37
N PHE A 237 -10.81 -10.64 3.10
CA PHE A 237 -12.10 -10.86 2.44
C PHE A 237 -12.31 -12.34 2.10
N PRO A 238 -13.54 -12.86 2.18
CA PRO A 238 -13.84 -14.18 1.66
C PRO A 238 -13.58 -14.24 0.15
N ARG A 239 -13.12 -15.40 -0.34
CA ARG A 239 -12.83 -15.58 -1.78
C ARG A 239 -14.08 -15.39 -2.62
N ALA A 240 -15.22 -15.87 -2.13
CA ALA A 240 -16.49 -15.73 -2.83
C ALA A 240 -16.91 -14.27 -3.06
N GLN A 241 -16.56 -13.36 -2.15
CA GLN A 241 -16.84 -11.93 -2.27
C GLN A 241 -15.92 -11.25 -3.30
N LEU A 242 -14.67 -11.72 -3.43
CA LEU A 242 -13.72 -11.19 -4.41
C LEU A 242 -14.03 -11.62 -5.84
N ALA A 243 -14.72 -12.75 -6.01
CA ALA A 243 -15.07 -13.33 -7.31
C ALA A 243 -16.28 -12.67 -7.99
N GLN A 244 -17.00 -11.78 -7.30
CA GLN A 244 -18.22 -11.18 -7.82
C GLN A 244 -17.94 -10.14 -8.90
N LYS A 245 -18.82 -10.03 -9.90
CA LYS A 245 -18.77 -8.95 -10.91
C LYS A 245 -18.91 -7.56 -10.26
N ASP A 246 -19.79 -7.44 -9.27
CA ASP A 246 -20.02 -6.20 -8.49
C ASP A 246 -19.11 -6.09 -7.24
N ALA A 247 -18.02 -6.85 -7.18
CA ALA A 247 -17.21 -6.98 -5.96
C ALA A 247 -16.80 -5.60 -5.40
N GLU A 248 -16.45 -4.64 -6.26
CA GLU A 248 -15.95 -3.34 -5.84
C GLU A 248 -16.89 -2.58 -4.90
N LYS A 249 -18.20 -2.68 -5.11
CA LYS A 249 -19.22 -1.94 -4.33
C LYS A 249 -19.79 -2.74 -3.16
N LYS A 250 -19.89 -4.07 -3.30
CA LYS A 250 -20.66 -4.92 -2.36
C LYS A 250 -19.80 -5.73 -1.39
N ARG A 251 -18.50 -5.91 -1.64
CA ARG A 251 -17.64 -6.81 -0.85
C ARG A 251 -17.54 -6.43 0.64
N GLN A 252 -17.78 -7.40 1.50
CA GLN A 252 -17.62 -7.30 2.95
C GLN A 252 -16.41 -8.10 3.42
N CYS A 253 -15.64 -7.55 4.36
CA CYS A 253 -14.54 -8.30 4.97
C CYS A 253 -15.07 -9.44 5.85
N SER A 254 -14.26 -10.48 6.06
CA SER A 254 -14.66 -11.69 6.79
C SER A 254 -15.17 -11.39 8.21
N ALA A 255 -14.60 -10.38 8.88
CA ALA A 255 -15.05 -9.95 10.20
C ALA A 255 -16.46 -9.35 10.18
N CYS A 256 -16.71 -8.39 9.28
CA CYS A 256 -18.05 -7.80 9.11
C CYS A 256 -19.09 -8.85 8.71
N ARG A 257 -18.71 -9.78 7.84
CA ARG A 257 -19.62 -10.82 7.37
C ARG A 257 -20.01 -11.79 8.48
N ARG A 258 -19.07 -12.13 9.38
CA ARG A 258 -19.34 -12.96 10.56
C ARG A 258 -20.12 -12.25 11.66
N ALA A 259 -20.08 -10.92 11.68
CA ALA A 259 -20.82 -10.11 12.65
C ALA A 259 -22.31 -9.97 12.28
N LEU A 260 -22.74 -10.42 11.10
CA LEU A 260 -24.15 -10.44 10.73
C LEU A 260 -24.90 -11.49 11.57
N SER A 261 -25.89 -11.03 12.34
CA SER A 261 -26.79 -11.90 13.10
C SER A 261 -27.84 -12.56 12.20
N GLU A 262 -28.26 -11.89 11.14
CA GLU A 262 -29.30 -12.35 10.22
C GLU A 262 -28.84 -12.34 8.77
N LEU A 263 -29.35 -13.30 8.01
CA LEU A 263 -29.09 -13.49 6.58
C LEU A 263 -30.41 -13.80 5.88
N THR A 264 -30.56 -13.31 4.63
CA THR A 264 -31.75 -13.61 3.82
C THR A 264 -31.46 -14.77 2.90
N CYS A 265 -32.25 -15.84 2.97
CA CYS A 265 -32.13 -16.95 2.04
C CYS A 265 -32.71 -16.57 0.67
N THR A 266 -31.98 -16.78 -0.42
CA THR A 266 -32.47 -16.45 -1.77
C THR A 266 -33.54 -17.41 -2.30
N VAL A 267 -33.60 -18.61 -1.73
CA VAL A 267 -34.51 -19.67 -2.17
C VAL A 267 -35.89 -19.47 -1.57
N CYS A 268 -35.99 -19.38 -0.24
CA CYS A 268 -37.27 -19.18 0.45
C CYS A 268 -37.56 -17.72 0.81
N ARG A 269 -36.63 -16.78 0.53
CA ARG A 269 -36.78 -15.32 0.75
C ARG A 269 -37.02 -14.89 2.21
N THR A 270 -36.84 -15.80 3.16
CA THR A 270 -36.97 -15.50 4.59
C THR A 270 -35.65 -15.01 5.18
N ARG A 271 -35.73 -14.04 6.10
CA ARG A 271 -34.63 -13.67 6.99
C ARG A 271 -34.53 -14.70 8.10
N LYS A 272 -33.32 -15.17 8.33
CA LYS A 272 -33.01 -16.24 9.29
C LYS A 272 -31.72 -15.90 10.04
N PRO A 273 -31.57 -16.37 11.28
CA PRO A 273 -30.32 -16.19 12.02
C PRO A 273 -29.16 -16.86 11.29
N ALA A 274 -27.95 -16.31 11.42
CA ALA A 274 -26.75 -16.82 10.74
C ALA A 274 -26.43 -18.29 11.08
N GLY A 275 -26.88 -18.77 12.25
CA GLY A 275 -26.76 -20.18 12.66
C GLY A 275 -27.57 -21.15 11.80
N GLU A 276 -28.61 -20.69 11.10
CA GLU A 276 -29.39 -21.50 10.15
C GLU A 276 -28.74 -21.62 8.76
N PHE A 277 -27.52 -21.12 8.60
CA PHE A 277 -26.74 -21.22 7.39
C PHE A 277 -25.47 -22.01 7.66
N ALA A 278 -25.07 -22.86 6.70
CA ALA A 278 -23.79 -23.54 6.80
C ALA A 278 -22.65 -22.50 6.91
N PRO A 279 -21.56 -22.76 7.65
CA PRO A 279 -20.51 -21.75 7.83
C PRO A 279 -19.95 -21.21 6.51
N SER A 280 -19.79 -22.09 5.51
CA SER A 280 -19.34 -21.69 4.17
C SER A 280 -20.34 -20.78 3.44
N MET A 281 -21.65 -20.91 3.71
CA MET A 281 -22.70 -20.05 3.16
C MET A 281 -22.59 -18.62 3.67
N CYS A 282 -22.27 -18.43 4.95
CA CYS A 282 -22.21 -17.08 5.51
C CYS A 282 -21.19 -16.19 4.79
N THR A 283 -20.19 -16.79 4.14
CA THR A 283 -19.19 -16.07 3.35
C THR A 283 -19.58 -15.76 1.90
N MET A 284 -20.68 -16.34 1.42
CA MET A 284 -21.14 -16.17 0.05
C MET A 284 -21.79 -14.80 -0.16
N PRO A 285 -21.81 -14.32 -1.41
CA PRO A 285 -22.65 -13.21 -1.85
C PRO A 285 -24.10 -13.30 -1.37
N ASP A 286 -24.74 -12.15 -1.12
CA ASP A 286 -26.15 -12.11 -0.69
C ASP A 286 -27.09 -12.81 -1.68
N ASN A 287 -26.81 -12.68 -2.98
CA ASN A 287 -27.59 -13.33 -4.05
C ASN A 287 -27.31 -14.85 -4.18
N ALA A 288 -26.48 -15.42 -3.33
CA ALA A 288 -26.08 -16.83 -3.38
C ALA A 288 -26.30 -17.58 -2.05
N LEU A 289 -27.02 -16.98 -1.09
CA LEU A 289 -27.26 -17.56 0.23
C LEU A 289 -28.42 -18.57 0.24
N ALA A 290 -28.18 -19.78 0.72
CA ALA A 290 -29.21 -20.78 0.98
C ALA A 290 -29.20 -21.23 2.44
N CYS A 291 -30.35 -21.20 3.11
CA CYS A 291 -30.47 -21.73 4.48
C CYS A 291 -30.33 -23.27 4.49
N LEU A 292 -30.02 -23.84 5.65
CA LEU A 292 -29.83 -25.28 5.83
C LEU A 292 -31.07 -26.09 5.42
N ALA A 293 -32.28 -25.63 5.74
CA ALA A 293 -33.51 -26.30 5.34
C ALA A 293 -33.63 -26.42 3.81
N CYS A 294 -33.40 -25.32 3.07
CA CYS A 294 -33.41 -25.34 1.61
C CYS A 294 -32.29 -26.21 1.02
N GLN A 295 -31.10 -26.22 1.65
CA GLN A 295 -30.01 -27.10 1.22
C GLN A 295 -30.35 -28.58 1.42
N GLN A 296 -30.99 -28.93 2.54
CA GLN A 296 -31.38 -30.29 2.89
C GLN A 296 -32.49 -30.82 1.97
N GLN A 297 -33.49 -30.01 1.64
CA GLN A 297 -34.56 -30.37 0.69
C GLN A 297 -34.04 -30.79 -0.70
N LYS A 298 -32.81 -30.39 -1.05
CA LYS A 298 -32.15 -30.72 -2.31
C LYS A 298 -31.13 -31.86 -2.17
N LYS A 299 -30.71 -32.20 -0.95
CA LYS A 299 -29.73 -33.25 -0.70
C LYS A 299 -30.35 -34.61 -1.10
N GLY A 300 -29.77 -35.28 -2.09
CA GLY A 300 -30.24 -36.59 -2.59
C GLY A 300 -30.99 -36.58 -3.92
N LYS A 301 -31.29 -35.42 -4.53
CA LYS A 301 -31.90 -35.38 -5.87
C LYS A 301 -30.84 -35.49 -6.96
N HIS A 302 -30.80 -36.60 -7.71
CA HIS A 302 -29.76 -36.85 -8.72
C HIS A 302 -29.69 -35.83 -9.87
N ASN A 303 -30.76 -35.05 -10.12
CA ASN A 303 -30.83 -34.06 -11.20
C ASN A 303 -30.67 -32.60 -10.71
N PHE A 304 -29.49 -32.27 -10.18
CA PHE A 304 -29.21 -30.92 -9.64
C PHE A 304 -29.25 -29.81 -10.70
N TYR A 305 -28.71 -30.05 -11.90
CA TYR A 305 -28.50 -29.02 -12.91
C TYR A 305 -29.78 -28.35 -13.43
N ARG A 306 -30.88 -29.10 -13.54
CA ARG A 306 -32.17 -28.54 -14.00
C ARG A 306 -32.88 -27.70 -12.94
N THR A 307 -32.44 -27.78 -11.68
CA THR A 307 -33.11 -27.10 -10.56
C THR A 307 -32.46 -25.77 -10.17
N GLY A 308 -31.39 -25.35 -10.86
CA GLY A 308 -30.59 -24.18 -10.47
C GLY A 308 -29.72 -24.43 -9.23
N TRP A 309 -29.34 -25.69 -8.99
CA TRP A 309 -28.47 -26.08 -7.88
C TRP A 309 -27.26 -26.87 -8.39
N PHE A 310 -26.19 -26.87 -7.60
CA PHE A 310 -25.06 -27.75 -7.83
C PHE A 310 -24.42 -28.21 -6.52
N TYR A 311 -23.72 -29.33 -6.59
CA TYR A 311 -22.95 -29.87 -5.47
C TYR A 311 -21.47 -29.54 -5.65
N CYS A 312 -20.89 -28.83 -4.68
CA CYS A 312 -19.49 -28.43 -4.75
C CYS A 312 -18.57 -29.59 -4.36
N LYS A 313 -17.74 -30.08 -5.28
CA LYS A 313 -16.76 -31.15 -5.01
C LYS A 313 -15.73 -30.79 -3.94
N GLY A 314 -15.38 -29.50 -3.82
CA GLY A 314 -14.36 -29.04 -2.88
C GLY A 314 -14.76 -28.99 -1.40
N CYS A 315 -16.01 -28.65 -1.10
CA CYS A 315 -16.50 -28.53 0.29
C CYS A 315 -17.70 -29.44 0.59
N GLN A 316 -18.15 -30.23 -0.37
CA GLN A 316 -19.21 -31.23 -0.21
C GLN A 316 -20.54 -30.66 0.29
N GLN A 317 -20.87 -29.45 -0.14
CA GLN A 317 -22.13 -28.77 0.17
C GLN A 317 -22.92 -28.45 -1.11
N SER A 318 -24.24 -28.27 -0.96
CA SER A 318 -25.16 -27.91 -2.03
C SER A 318 -25.35 -26.39 -2.08
N PHE A 319 -25.29 -25.83 -3.28
CA PHE A 319 -25.33 -24.38 -3.50
C PHE A 319 -26.34 -24.04 -4.62
N PRO A 320 -26.97 -22.86 -4.58
CA PRO A 320 -27.68 -22.32 -5.73
C PRO A 320 -26.68 -21.97 -6.83
N GLU A 321 -27.12 -21.93 -8.09
CA GLU A 321 -26.28 -21.65 -9.26
C GLU A 321 -25.52 -20.31 -9.15
N ALA A 322 -26.11 -19.30 -8.52
CA ALA A 322 -25.47 -18.01 -8.26
C ALA A 322 -24.18 -18.11 -7.42
N ALA A 323 -23.98 -19.23 -6.71
CA ALA A 323 -22.78 -19.53 -5.95
C ALA A 323 -21.69 -20.28 -6.75
N ALA A 324 -21.92 -20.58 -8.04
CA ALA A 324 -20.98 -21.29 -8.89
C ALA A 324 -19.80 -20.40 -9.28
N GLY A 325 -18.58 -20.92 -9.16
CA GLY A 325 -17.37 -20.15 -9.43
C GLY A 325 -16.76 -20.31 -10.82
N THR A 326 -17.19 -21.30 -11.60
CA THR A 326 -16.76 -21.56 -12.99
C THR A 326 -17.92 -22.11 -13.79
N ALA A 327 -17.86 -22.00 -15.13
CA ALA A 327 -18.89 -22.50 -16.06
C ALA A 327 -19.22 -23.99 -15.88
N THR A 328 -18.32 -24.80 -15.30
CA THR A 328 -18.55 -26.23 -15.08
C THR A 328 -19.42 -26.57 -13.86
N TRP A 329 -19.75 -25.59 -13.01
CA TRP A 329 -20.63 -25.75 -11.82
C TRP A 329 -20.19 -26.86 -10.85
N GLN A 330 -18.90 -27.21 -10.82
CA GLN A 330 -18.38 -28.26 -9.93
C GLN A 330 -17.83 -27.71 -8.60
N ASN A 331 -17.59 -26.40 -8.53
CA ASN A 331 -16.98 -25.73 -7.38
C ASN A 331 -17.70 -24.42 -7.07
N CYS A 332 -17.99 -24.19 -5.79
CA CYS A 332 -18.50 -22.90 -5.34
C CYS A 332 -17.45 -21.80 -5.45
N LEU A 333 -17.86 -20.53 -5.37
CA LEU A 333 -16.95 -19.38 -5.49
C LEU A 333 -15.75 -19.43 -4.51
N ASN A 334 -15.92 -20.02 -3.32
CA ASN A 334 -14.80 -20.22 -2.39
C ASN A 334 -13.82 -21.31 -2.85
N CYS A 335 -14.33 -22.42 -3.40
CA CYS A 335 -13.55 -23.57 -3.84
C CYS A 335 -12.97 -23.42 -5.26
N SER A 336 -13.65 -22.69 -6.16
CA SER A 336 -13.20 -22.49 -7.54
C SER A 336 -11.86 -21.76 -7.59
N MET A 337 -11.64 -20.83 -6.66
CA MET A 337 -10.36 -20.15 -6.49
C MET A 337 -9.24 -21.05 -5.96
N ARG A 338 -9.55 -22.27 -5.47
CA ARG A 338 -8.56 -23.27 -5.06
C ARG A 338 -8.16 -24.22 -6.19
N SER A 339 -8.94 -24.27 -7.28
CA SER A 339 -8.64 -25.14 -8.42
C SER A 339 -7.22 -24.90 -8.92
N THR A 340 -6.43 -25.97 -9.04
CA THR A 340 -5.06 -25.96 -9.59
C THR A 340 -5.03 -25.53 -11.06
N ARG A 341 -6.18 -25.57 -11.74
CA ARG A 341 -6.37 -25.14 -13.13
C ARG A 341 -7.14 -23.82 -13.19
N GLN A 342 -6.56 -22.76 -12.63
CA GLN A 342 -7.08 -21.42 -12.92
C GLN A 342 -6.39 -20.90 -14.20
N PRO A 343 -7.14 -20.39 -15.18
CA PRO A 343 -6.55 -19.73 -16.35
C PRO A 343 -5.56 -18.64 -15.91
N GLY A 344 -4.34 -18.67 -16.45
CA GLY A 344 -3.29 -17.70 -16.11
C GLY A 344 -2.54 -17.92 -14.79
N TRP A 345 -2.81 -19.02 -14.05
CA TRP A 345 -2.06 -19.37 -12.83
C TRP A 345 -1.23 -20.64 -13.01
N GLN A 346 0.06 -20.53 -12.71
CA GLN A 346 1.04 -21.61 -12.84
C GLN A 346 1.55 -22.05 -11.47
N THR A 347 1.96 -23.32 -11.36
CA THR A 347 2.69 -23.83 -10.18
C THR A 347 4.18 -23.77 -10.47
N CYS A 348 4.95 -23.21 -9.54
CA CYS A 348 6.40 -23.11 -9.61
C CYS A 348 7.03 -24.47 -9.96
N ILE A 349 7.84 -24.50 -11.03
CA ILE A 349 8.52 -25.71 -11.51
C ILE A 349 9.45 -26.31 -10.44
N ASN A 350 10.02 -25.48 -9.55
CA ASN A 350 10.79 -25.98 -8.41
C ASN A 350 9.92 -26.88 -7.50
N ARG A 351 10.22 -28.19 -7.55
CA ARG A 351 9.51 -29.26 -6.81
C ARG A 351 9.44 -29.02 -5.30
N LYS A 352 10.40 -28.29 -4.71
CA LYS A 352 10.42 -27.94 -3.28
C LYS A 352 9.54 -26.73 -2.93
N CYS A 353 9.26 -25.86 -3.90
CA CYS A 353 8.54 -24.61 -3.70
C CYS A 353 7.02 -24.79 -3.80
N LYS A 354 6.54 -25.43 -4.89
CA LYS A 354 5.11 -25.66 -5.19
C LYS A 354 4.20 -24.42 -5.06
N LYS A 355 4.77 -23.20 -5.02
CA LYS A 355 4.00 -21.94 -4.96
C LYS A 355 3.27 -21.71 -6.27
N ARG A 356 2.06 -21.16 -6.21
CA ARG A 356 1.34 -20.71 -7.38
C ARG A 356 1.57 -19.23 -7.62
N PHE A 357 1.69 -18.85 -8.89
CA PHE A 357 1.89 -17.47 -9.31
C PHE A 357 1.14 -17.21 -10.62
N GLN A 358 0.78 -15.96 -10.88
CA GLN A 358 0.18 -15.57 -12.15
C GLN A 358 1.26 -15.51 -13.22
N GLY A 359 1.02 -16.14 -14.36
CA GLY A 359 1.94 -16.20 -15.49
C GLY A 359 1.34 -16.91 -16.68
N THR A 360 1.64 -16.42 -17.87
CA THR A 360 1.24 -17.04 -19.15
C THR A 360 2.04 -18.31 -19.43
N GLN A 361 3.28 -18.40 -18.94
CA GLN A 361 4.18 -19.53 -19.17
C GLN A 361 4.52 -20.29 -17.88
N ARG A 362 4.70 -21.60 -18.01
CA ARG A 362 5.14 -22.49 -16.92
C ARG A 362 6.58 -22.12 -16.55
N GLY A 363 6.86 -21.84 -15.27
CA GLY A 363 8.16 -21.31 -14.86
C GLY A 363 8.46 -21.39 -13.37
N LEU A 364 9.61 -20.86 -12.97
CA LEU A 364 9.91 -20.57 -11.57
C LEU A 364 9.03 -19.40 -11.10
N CYS A 365 8.45 -19.50 -9.90
CA CYS A 365 7.77 -18.34 -9.31
C CYS A 365 8.76 -17.19 -9.07
N PRO A 366 8.31 -15.93 -8.94
CA PRO A 366 9.19 -14.76 -8.75
C PRO A 366 10.22 -14.97 -7.64
N ASP A 367 9.82 -15.59 -6.52
CA ASP A 367 10.71 -15.87 -5.39
C ASP A 367 11.83 -16.88 -5.72
N CYS A 368 11.56 -17.85 -6.60
CA CYS A 368 12.55 -18.83 -7.03
C CYS A 368 13.39 -18.33 -8.20
N ALA A 369 12.81 -17.53 -9.09
CA ALA A 369 13.51 -16.93 -10.22
C ALA A 369 14.63 -15.99 -9.76
N HIS A 370 14.39 -15.20 -8.71
CA HIS A 370 15.42 -14.33 -8.13
C HIS A 370 16.61 -15.10 -7.53
N ARG A 371 16.40 -16.32 -7.03
CA ARG A 371 17.46 -17.16 -6.46
C ARG A 371 18.23 -17.96 -7.49
N ALA A 372 17.66 -18.16 -8.68
CA ALA A 372 18.27 -18.91 -9.76
C ALA A 372 19.18 -18.05 -10.65
N ARG A 373 19.13 -16.71 -10.54
CA ARG A 373 20.07 -15.85 -11.24
C ARG A 373 21.46 -16.00 -10.61
N PRO A 374 22.48 -16.49 -11.35
CA PRO A 374 23.86 -16.44 -10.88
C PRO A 374 24.20 -14.98 -10.58
N GLN A 375 24.76 -14.71 -9.40
CA GLN A 375 25.46 -13.43 -9.23
C GLN A 375 26.60 -13.43 -10.25
N MET A 376 26.48 -12.64 -11.31
CA MET A 376 27.60 -12.36 -12.19
C MET A 376 28.69 -11.71 -11.35
N ARG A 377 29.67 -12.50 -10.92
CA ARG A 377 30.93 -12.02 -10.36
C ARG A 377 31.64 -11.31 -11.51
N TRP A 378 31.58 -9.99 -11.51
CA TRP A 378 32.47 -9.16 -12.33
C TRP A 378 33.89 -9.37 -11.81
N LYS A 379 34.60 -10.37 -12.33
CA LYS A 379 36.06 -10.40 -12.26
C LYS A 379 36.54 -9.29 -13.20
N LYS A 380 36.92 -8.14 -12.64
CA LYS A 380 37.78 -7.18 -13.33
C LYS A 380 39.07 -7.92 -13.69
N LYS A 381 39.28 -8.24 -14.96
CA LYS A 381 40.63 -8.48 -15.49
C LYS A 381 41.31 -7.12 -15.57
N GLN A 382 42.31 -6.90 -14.72
CA GLN A 382 43.38 -5.96 -15.02
C GLN A 382 44.32 -6.66 -15.99
N GLN A 383 44.47 -6.08 -17.17
CA GLN A 383 45.65 -6.16 -18.02
C GLN A 383 45.85 -4.76 -18.58
#